data_AF-A0A843E1N1-F1
#
_entry.id   AF-A0A843E1N1-F1
#
_cell.length_a   1.000
_cell.length_b   1.000
_cell.length_c   1.000
_cell.angle_alpha   90.00
_cell.angle_beta   90.00
_cell.angle_gamma   90.00
#
_symmetry.space_group_name_H-M   'P 1'
#
loop_
_entity.id
_entity.type
_entity.pdbx_description
1 polymer ?
#
loop_
_entity_poly.entity_id
_entity_poly.type
_entity_poly.pdbx_seq_one_letter_code
_entity_poly.pdbx_strand_id
1 'polypeptide(L)'
;EEFEAAGAESYKILSRELRDAGALKTILHTESPNDLELELLRGKKYLWAVPESALEQVLETARDIVISAESVPRLEELLDCYQIRNVYLRDADAESVNFALKYFDREYLFTAGYGDGEEYWKNLAELKIRTEE
;
A
#
# COMPACT_ATOMS: atom_id res chain seq x y z
N GLU A 1 18.10 -14.45 12.30
CA GLU A 1 17.22 -15.64 12.42
C GLU A 1 16.22 -15.55 13.59
N GLU A 2 16.59 -15.71 14.88
CA GLU A 2 15.59 -15.67 15.98
C GLU A 2 14.98 -14.28 16.27
N PHE A 3 15.73 -13.19 16.05
CA PHE A 3 15.26 -11.82 16.30
C PHE A 3 14.24 -11.34 15.24
N GLU A 4 14.39 -11.78 14.00
CA GLU A 4 13.52 -11.42 12.88
C GLU A 4 12.19 -12.19 12.94
N ALA A 5 12.23 -13.45 13.40
CA ALA A 5 11.04 -14.25 13.65
C ALA A 5 10.15 -13.65 14.77
N ALA A 6 10.76 -13.12 15.84
CA ALA A 6 10.05 -12.45 16.92
C ALA A 6 9.35 -11.15 16.46
N GLY A 7 9.97 -10.42 15.52
CA GLY A 7 9.34 -9.27 14.85
C GLY A 7 8.09 -9.70 14.08
N ALA A 8 8.22 -10.71 13.21
CA ALA A 8 7.11 -11.23 12.42
C ALA A 8 5.92 -11.76 13.26
N GLU A 9 6.20 -12.37 14.41
CA GLU A 9 5.15 -12.80 15.35
C GLU A 9 4.43 -11.61 16.00
N SER A 10 5.17 -10.56 16.37
CA SER A 10 4.60 -9.32 16.88
C SER A 10 3.70 -8.63 15.83
N TYR A 11 4.11 -8.62 14.56
CA TYR A 11 3.30 -8.12 13.45
C TYR A 11 2.02 -8.94 13.21
N LYS A 12 2.04 -10.26 13.47
CA LYS A 12 0.84 -11.11 13.39
C LYS A 12 -0.16 -10.79 14.49
N ILE A 13 0.32 -10.55 15.71
CA ILE A 13 -0.54 -10.19 16.85
C ILE A 13 -1.17 -8.82 16.60
N LEU A 14 -0.37 -7.81 16.24
CA LEU A 14 -0.86 -6.46 15.92
C LEU A 14 -1.86 -6.47 14.75
N SER A 15 -1.58 -7.23 13.68
CA SER A 15 -2.49 -7.35 12.54
C SER A 15 -3.82 -8.02 12.91
N ARG A 16 -3.82 -8.92 13.92
CA ARG A 16 -5.04 -9.55 14.41
C ARG A 16 -5.90 -8.55 15.18
N GLU A 17 -5.29 -7.74 16.05
CA GLU A 17 -5.98 -6.69 16.81
C GLU A 17 -6.55 -5.61 15.88
N LEU A 18 -5.77 -5.17 14.88
CA LEU A 18 -6.22 -4.19 13.89
C LEU A 18 -7.38 -4.73 13.03
N ARG A 19 -7.35 -6.02 12.67
CA ARG A 19 -8.47 -6.66 11.97
C ARG A 19 -9.72 -6.74 12.82
N ASP A 20 -9.58 -7.07 14.11
CA ASP A 20 -10.71 -7.11 15.04
C ASP A 20 -11.36 -5.73 15.18
N ALA A 21 -10.56 -4.67 15.05
CA ALA A 21 -11.01 -3.28 14.97
C ALA A 21 -11.58 -2.86 13.59
N GLY A 22 -11.61 -3.75 12.60
CA GLY A 22 -12.21 -3.51 11.28
C GLY A 22 -11.21 -3.19 10.16
N ALA A 23 -9.91 -3.08 10.43
CA ALA A 23 -8.91 -2.80 9.40
C ALA A 23 -8.70 -4.02 8.47
N LEU A 24 -8.93 -3.84 7.18
CA LEU A 24 -8.92 -4.95 6.20
C LEU A 24 -7.50 -5.29 5.71
N LYS A 25 -6.60 -4.30 5.63
CA LYS A 25 -5.18 -4.46 5.29
C LYS A 25 -4.30 -3.50 6.10
N THR A 26 -3.13 -3.97 6.54
CA THR A 26 -2.18 -3.14 7.30
C THR A 26 -1.07 -2.64 6.37
N ILE A 27 -0.85 -1.33 6.33
CA ILE A 27 0.27 -0.72 5.58
C ILE A 27 1.49 -0.63 6.50
N LEU A 28 2.58 -1.26 6.08
CA LEU A 28 3.88 -1.24 6.74
C LEU A 28 4.76 -0.18 6.07
N HIS A 29 5.23 0.77 6.86
CA HIS A 29 6.14 1.81 6.40
C HIS A 29 7.59 1.38 6.64
N THR A 30 8.42 1.41 5.61
CA THR A 30 9.87 1.18 5.75
C THR A 30 10.64 2.04 4.75
N GLU A 31 11.76 2.60 5.20
CA GLU A 31 12.68 3.38 4.35
C GLU A 31 13.62 2.48 3.55
N SER A 32 13.76 1.22 3.95
CA SER A 32 14.69 0.27 3.32
C SER A 32 14.11 -1.13 3.44
N PRO A 33 13.25 -1.55 2.51
CA PRO A 33 12.73 -2.91 2.53
C PRO A 33 13.88 -3.90 2.32
N ASN A 34 13.87 -4.99 3.08
CA ASN A 34 14.78 -6.12 2.89
C ASN A 34 14.00 -7.26 2.23
N ASP A 35 14.60 -7.92 1.23
CA ASP A 35 14.01 -9.07 0.52
C ASP A 35 13.47 -10.16 1.46
N LEU A 36 14.18 -10.44 2.56
CA LEU A 36 13.74 -11.43 3.53
C LEU A 36 12.44 -11.00 4.22
N GLU A 37 12.31 -9.74 4.61
CA GLU A 37 11.07 -9.22 5.23
C GLU A 37 9.91 -9.17 4.24
N LEU A 38 10.19 -8.76 3.00
CA LEU A 38 9.20 -8.76 1.91
C LEU A 38 8.68 -10.18 1.65
N GLU A 39 9.56 -11.18 1.59
CA GLU A 39 9.19 -12.57 1.36
C GLU A 39 8.43 -13.19 2.54
N LEU A 40 8.88 -12.91 3.78
CA LEU A 40 8.25 -13.40 5.01
C LEU A 40 6.83 -12.84 5.20
N LEU A 41 6.61 -11.59 4.81
CA LEU A 41 5.34 -10.88 4.97
C LEU A 41 4.50 -10.88 3.68
N ARG A 42 4.92 -11.64 2.65
CA ARG A 42 4.19 -11.74 1.39
C ARG A 42 2.78 -12.32 1.60
N GLY A 43 1.77 -11.64 1.08
CA GLY A 43 0.38 -12.11 1.11
C GLY A 43 -0.64 -10.98 1.17
N LYS A 44 -1.93 -11.34 1.22
CA LYS A 44 -3.04 -10.38 1.10
C LYS A 44 -3.26 -9.45 2.31
N LYS A 45 -2.45 -9.58 3.38
CA LYS A 45 -2.69 -8.92 4.67
C LYS A 45 -1.86 -7.67 4.89
N TYR A 46 -0.69 -7.60 4.25
CA TYR A 46 0.29 -6.54 4.45
C TYR A 46 0.57 -5.85 3.12
N LEU A 47 0.63 -4.53 3.18
CA LEU A 47 0.99 -3.66 2.07
C LEU A 47 2.23 -2.87 2.49
N TRP A 48 3.07 -2.51 1.53
CA TRP A 48 4.34 -1.85 1.83
C TRP A 48 4.33 -0.42 1.29
N ALA A 49 4.40 0.55 2.19
CA ALA A 49 4.68 1.94 1.86
C ALA A 49 6.19 2.14 1.95
N VAL A 50 6.84 2.12 0.78
CA VAL A 50 8.29 2.25 0.61
C VAL A 50 8.63 3.55 -0.11
N PRO A 51 9.87 4.06 -0.03
CA PRO A 51 10.31 5.14 -0.89
C PRO A 51 10.23 4.73 -2.36
N GLU A 52 10.13 5.72 -3.24
CA GLU A 52 9.96 5.51 -4.68
C GLU A 52 11.05 4.61 -5.29
N SER A 53 12.29 4.75 -4.83
CA SER A 53 13.44 3.96 -5.29
C SER A 53 13.35 2.47 -4.96
N ALA A 54 12.43 2.07 -4.08
CA ALA A 54 12.27 0.69 -3.62
C ALA A 54 10.92 0.07 -4.06
N LEU A 55 10.11 0.78 -4.87
CA LEU A 55 8.84 0.27 -5.38
C LEU A 55 9.02 -1.00 -6.21
N GLU A 56 10.06 -1.04 -7.04
CA GLU A 56 10.40 -2.18 -7.87
C GLU A 56 10.70 -3.43 -7.04
N GLN A 57 11.49 -3.28 -5.97
CA GLN A 57 11.82 -4.38 -5.05
C GLN A 57 10.57 -4.98 -4.39
N VAL A 58 9.57 -4.16 -4.07
CA VAL A 58 8.27 -4.66 -3.58
C VAL A 58 7.52 -5.43 -4.66
N LEU A 59 7.51 -4.92 -5.89
CA LEU A 59 6.80 -5.52 -7.03
C LEU A 59 7.41 -6.83 -7.53
N GLU A 60 8.69 -7.10 -7.23
CA GLU A 60 9.31 -8.41 -7.49
C GLU A 60 8.64 -9.52 -6.67
N THR A 61 8.14 -9.21 -5.48
CA THR A 61 7.59 -10.19 -4.54
C THR A 61 6.07 -10.09 -4.38
N ALA A 62 5.48 -8.93 -4.63
CA ALA A 62 4.06 -8.64 -4.46
C ALA A 62 3.43 -8.04 -5.74
N ARG A 63 2.11 -8.22 -5.87
CA ARG A 63 1.34 -7.63 -6.98
C ARG A 63 0.47 -6.45 -6.55
N ASP A 64 0.46 -6.15 -5.26
CA ASP A 64 -0.26 -5.01 -4.69
C ASP A 64 0.81 -3.95 -4.35
N ILE A 65 0.55 -2.67 -4.68
CA ILE A 65 1.51 -1.59 -4.46
C ILE A 65 0.87 -0.45 -3.68
N VAL A 66 1.63 0.15 -2.75
CA VAL A 66 1.30 1.44 -2.16
C VAL A 66 2.18 2.49 -2.81
N ILE A 67 1.56 3.51 -3.40
CA ILE A 67 2.25 4.59 -4.09
C ILE A 67 1.71 5.94 -3.63
N SER A 68 2.59 6.88 -3.34
CA SER A 68 2.20 8.25 -3.00
C SER A 68 1.69 8.99 -4.22
N ALA A 69 0.81 9.97 -4.00
CA ALA A 69 0.30 10.84 -5.06
C ALA A 69 1.40 11.43 -5.96
N GLU A 70 2.53 11.82 -5.38
CA GLU A 70 3.70 12.37 -6.10
C GLU A 70 4.36 11.37 -7.07
N SER A 71 4.33 10.07 -6.75
CA SER A 71 4.98 9.00 -7.51
C SER A 71 4.03 8.31 -8.50
N VAL A 72 2.72 8.61 -8.46
CA VAL A 72 1.72 8.08 -9.40
C VAL A 72 2.09 8.20 -10.88
N PRO A 73 2.77 9.27 -11.36
CA PRO A 73 3.23 9.33 -12.74
C PRO A 73 4.12 8.15 -13.18
N ARG A 74 4.81 7.46 -12.25
CA ARG A 74 5.63 6.27 -12.54
C ARG A 74 4.82 5.00 -12.74
N LEU A 75 3.51 4.99 -12.48
CA LEU A 75 2.67 3.81 -12.69
C LEU A 75 2.77 3.26 -14.11
N GLU A 76 2.90 4.13 -15.12
CA GLU A 76 3.05 3.70 -16.52
C GLU A 76 4.31 2.86 -16.72
N GLU A 77 5.45 3.33 -16.22
CA GLU A 77 6.73 2.61 -16.28
C GLU A 77 6.67 1.30 -15.50
N LEU A 78 6.09 1.33 -14.29
CA LEU A 78 5.97 0.14 -13.45
C LEU A 78 5.04 -0.92 -14.06
N LEU A 79 4.01 -0.50 -14.80
CA LEU A 79 3.11 -1.41 -15.51
C LEU A 79 3.74 -2.09 -16.72
N ASP A 80 4.74 -1.48 -17.35
CA ASP A 80 5.48 -2.09 -18.46
C ASP A 80 6.37 -3.25 -17.96
N CYS A 81 6.96 -3.08 -16.77
CA CYS A 81 7.88 -4.06 -16.18
C CYS A 81 7.19 -5.09 -15.27
N TYR A 82 6.10 -4.74 -14.58
CA TYR A 82 5.54 -5.54 -13.49
C TYR A 82 4.03 -5.77 -13.62
N GLN A 83 3.56 -6.94 -13.17
CA GLN A 83 2.14 -7.26 -13.12
C GLN A 83 1.49 -6.75 -11.83
N ILE A 84 1.03 -5.50 -11.85
CA ILE A 84 0.32 -4.87 -10.75
C ILE A 84 -1.16 -5.25 -10.79
N ARG A 85 -1.70 -5.69 -9.64
CA ARG A 85 -3.09 -6.11 -9.46
C ARG A 85 -3.95 -5.07 -8.75
N ASN A 86 -3.43 -4.48 -7.67
CA ASN A 86 -4.15 -3.48 -6.89
C ASN A 86 -3.20 -2.31 -6.58
N VAL A 87 -3.72 -1.08 -6.66
CA VAL A 87 -2.97 0.14 -6.36
C VAL A 87 -3.61 0.85 -5.19
N TYR A 88 -2.78 1.14 -4.18
CA TYR A 88 -3.13 1.88 -2.99
C TYR A 88 -2.49 3.26 -3.07
N LEU A 89 -3.30 4.27 -3.32
CA LEU A 89 -2.89 5.66 -3.46
C LEU A 89 -2.79 6.28 -2.07
N ARG A 90 -1.55 6.44 -1.58
CA ARG A 90 -1.26 7.09 -0.31
C ARG A 90 -1.33 8.60 -0.47
N ASP A 91 -2.05 9.25 0.45
CA ASP A 91 -2.24 10.71 0.44
C ASP A 91 -2.81 11.19 -0.90
N ALA A 92 -3.75 10.42 -1.43
CA ALA A 92 -4.33 10.64 -2.75
C ALA A 92 -5.04 12.00 -2.85
N ASP A 93 -5.04 12.52 -4.07
CA ASP A 93 -5.73 13.74 -4.47
C ASP A 93 -6.51 13.47 -5.78
N ALA A 94 -7.31 14.43 -6.23
CA ALA A 94 -8.15 14.24 -7.41
C ALA A 94 -7.34 14.01 -8.70
N GLU A 95 -6.14 14.60 -8.83
CA GLU A 95 -5.28 14.46 -9.99
C GLU A 95 -4.61 13.08 -10.01
N SER A 96 -4.05 12.64 -8.87
CA SER A 96 -3.45 11.31 -8.76
C SER A 96 -4.47 10.18 -8.98
N VAL A 97 -5.69 10.32 -8.46
CA VAL A 97 -6.78 9.36 -8.73
C VAL A 97 -7.16 9.33 -10.20
N ASN A 98 -7.36 10.50 -10.84
CA ASN A 98 -7.67 10.56 -12.26
C ASN A 98 -6.55 10.00 -13.14
N PHE A 99 -5.29 10.15 -12.73
CA PHE A 99 -4.16 9.57 -13.42
C PHE A 99 -4.19 8.04 -13.32
N ALA A 100 -4.34 7.48 -12.11
CA ALA A 100 -4.40 6.04 -11.90
C ALA A 100 -5.58 5.38 -12.64
N LEU A 101 -6.71 6.08 -12.75
CA LEU A 101 -7.90 5.64 -13.50
C LEU A 101 -7.69 5.49 -15.00
N LYS A 102 -6.60 6.03 -15.57
CA LYS A 102 -6.25 5.80 -16.98
C LYS A 102 -5.74 4.38 -17.22
N TYR A 103 -5.23 3.72 -16.18
CA TYR A 103 -4.56 2.42 -16.27
C TYR A 103 -5.31 1.31 -15.51
N PHE A 104 -6.05 1.66 -14.46
CA PHE A 104 -6.78 0.71 -13.62
C PHE A 104 -8.26 1.06 -13.51
N ASP A 105 -9.11 0.03 -13.47
CA ASP A 105 -10.51 0.20 -13.07
C ASP A 105 -10.62 0.57 -11.58
N ARG A 106 -11.70 1.29 -11.25
CA ARG A 106 -12.01 1.73 -9.88
C ARG A 106 -12.03 0.61 -8.84
N GLU A 107 -12.31 -0.63 -9.24
CA GLU A 107 -12.36 -1.76 -8.31
C GLU A 107 -10.98 -2.24 -7.83
N TYR A 108 -9.92 -1.87 -8.56
CA TYR A 108 -8.51 -2.18 -8.26
C TYR A 108 -7.75 -0.99 -7.66
N LEU A 109 -8.41 0.15 -7.50
CA LEU A 109 -7.87 1.37 -6.92
C LEU A 109 -8.41 1.58 -5.51
N PHE A 110 -7.49 1.85 -4.59
CA PHE A 110 -7.77 2.08 -3.20
C PHE A 110 -7.12 3.38 -2.73
N THR A 111 -7.77 4.17 -1.87
CA THR A 111 -7.09 5.21 -1.10
C THR A 111 -6.46 4.61 0.16
N ALA A 112 -5.31 5.17 0.53
CA ALA A 112 -4.58 4.87 1.76
C ALA A 112 -4.13 6.19 2.40
N GLY A 113 -3.98 6.19 3.72
CA GLY A 113 -3.55 7.40 4.44
C GLY A 113 -2.88 7.11 5.77
N TYR A 114 -2.13 8.09 6.26
CA TYR A 114 -1.48 8.07 7.59
C TYR A 114 -1.79 9.36 8.38
N GLY A 115 -2.76 10.16 7.92
CA GLY A 115 -3.11 11.43 8.55
C GLY A 115 -3.86 11.28 9.87
N ASP A 116 -3.64 12.24 10.78
CA ASP A 116 -4.42 12.41 11.99
C ASP A 116 -5.56 13.42 11.75
N GLY A 117 -6.76 13.11 12.23
CA GLY A 117 -7.91 14.01 12.18
C GLY A 117 -9.00 13.65 11.17
N GLU A 118 -10.27 13.83 11.59
CA GLU A 118 -11.47 13.45 10.83
C GLU A 118 -11.57 14.12 9.44
N GLU A 119 -11.06 15.35 9.30
CA GLU A 119 -11.12 16.10 8.04
C GLU A 119 -10.22 15.48 6.95
N TYR A 120 -9.05 14.95 7.33
CA TYR A 120 -8.16 14.24 6.42
C TYR A 120 -8.84 13.00 5.83
N TRP A 121 -9.46 12.18 6.68
CA TRP A 121 -10.15 10.96 6.26
C TRP A 121 -11.41 11.26 5.45
N LYS A 122 -12.14 12.35 5.76
CA LYS A 122 -13.25 12.83 4.92
C LYS A 122 -12.79 13.20 3.52
N ASN A 123 -11.71 13.98 3.41
CA ASN A 123 -11.16 14.38 2.11
C ASN A 123 -10.75 13.16 1.26
N LEU A 124 -10.14 12.13 1.87
CA LEU A 124 -9.82 10.88 1.18
C LEU A 124 -11.08 10.09 0.77
N ALA A 125 -12.10 10.04 1.62
CA ALA A 125 -13.36 9.34 1.33
C ALA A 125 -14.14 10.00 0.17
N GLU A 126 -13.97 11.31 -0.06
CA GLU A 126 -14.61 12.03 -1.16
C GLU A 126 -14.05 11.68 -2.55
N LEU A 127 -12.91 10.98 -2.63
CA LEU A 127 -12.23 10.65 -3.90
C LEU A 127 -12.92 9.55 -4.75
N LYS A 128 -14.06 9.01 -4.28
CA LYS A 128 -14.95 8.07 -5.03
C LYS A 128 -14.27 6.82 -5.61
N ILE A 129 -13.11 6.45 -5.07
CA ILE A 129 -12.51 5.12 -5.22
C ILE A 129 -12.68 4.37 -3.90
N ARG A 130 -12.40 3.07 -3.87
CA ARG A 130 -12.57 2.32 -2.62
C ARG A 130 -11.61 2.85 -1.56
N THR A 131 -12.08 3.06 -0.35
CA THR A 131 -11.20 3.34 0.79
C THR A 131 -10.86 2.01 1.45
N GLU A 132 -9.56 1.70 1.62
CA GLU A 132 -9.16 0.70 2.62
C GLU A 132 -8.74 1.48 3.87
N GLU A 133 -9.59 1.42 4.89
CA GLU A 133 -9.33 1.93 6.25
C GLU A 133 -8.50 0.92 7.07
#